data_AF-A0A142X4X1-F1
#
_entry.id   AF-A0A142X4X1-F1
#
_cell.length_a   1.000
_cell.length_b   1.000
_cell.length_c   1.000
_cell.angle_alpha   90.00
_cell.angle_beta   90.00
_cell.angle_gamma   90.00
#
_symmetry.space_group_name_H-M   'P 1'
#
loop_
_entity.id
_entity.type
_entity.pdbx_description
1 polymer ?
#
loop_
_entity_poly.entity_id
_entity_poly.type
_entity_poly.pdbx_seq_one_letter_code
_entity_poly.pdbx_strand_id
1 'polypeptide(L)'
;MTHRDPSPSAHPTASSPPSPSAVPSSSPPSAHRRLRPTETAEPLSPEIEHLLLEALRGIRYGQVLLIVQDGKVVQIDRTEKVRIAHQ
;
A
#
# COMPACT_ATOMS: atom_id res chain seq x y z
N MET A 1 -16.22 -54.64 52.09
CA MET A 1 -16.96 -55.71 51.39
C MET A 1 -18.03 -55.05 50.54
N THR A 2 -17.93 -55.32 49.23
CA THR A 2 -19.01 -55.45 48.25
C THR A 2 -19.96 -54.29 47.93
N HIS A 3 -20.15 -54.16 46.62
CA HIS A 3 -21.40 -53.83 45.94
C HIS A 3 -21.79 -52.35 45.96
N ARG A 4 -22.20 -51.73 44.84
CA ARG A 4 -22.60 -52.22 43.53
C ARG A 4 -22.79 -50.95 42.69
N ASP A 5 -22.29 -50.91 41.46
CA ASP A 5 -23.03 -50.15 40.45
C ASP A 5 -24.28 -50.98 40.12
N PRO A 6 -25.47 -50.38 40.10
CA PRO A 6 -26.07 -50.17 38.78
C PRO A 6 -26.89 -48.88 38.64
N SER A 7 -26.64 -48.19 37.52
CA SER A 7 -27.58 -47.34 36.76
C SER A 7 -29.02 -47.87 36.77
N PRO A 8 -30.03 -46.97 36.68
CA PRO A 8 -30.65 -46.77 35.37
C PRO A 8 -31.16 -45.33 35.06
N SER A 9 -30.84 -44.90 33.84
CA SER A 9 -31.74 -44.29 32.84
C SER A 9 -32.97 -43.49 33.30
N ALA A 10 -32.91 -42.17 33.12
CA ALA A 10 -34.07 -41.38 32.67
C ALA A 10 -33.64 -40.07 31.99
N HIS A 11 -33.82 -40.07 30.67
CA HIS A 11 -34.00 -38.99 29.68
C HIS A 11 -33.62 -37.52 29.96
N PRO A 12 -33.07 -36.83 28.93
CA PRO A 12 -32.64 -35.43 29.01
C PRO A 12 -33.85 -34.48 28.94
N THR A 13 -34.07 -33.69 29.99
CA THR A 13 -34.87 -32.46 29.84
C THR A 13 -34.01 -31.41 29.15
N ALA A 14 -34.35 -31.15 27.90
CA ALA A 14 -33.80 -30.07 27.10
C ALA A 14 -33.95 -28.72 27.82
N SER A 15 -32.82 -28.03 27.98
CA SER A 15 -32.79 -26.57 27.94
C SER A 15 -31.57 -26.20 27.12
N SER A 16 -31.83 -25.98 25.84
CA SER A 16 -30.87 -25.53 24.85
C SER A 16 -30.08 -24.33 25.39
N PRO A 17 -28.76 -24.26 25.16
CA PRO A 17 -28.02 -23.02 25.34
C PRO A 17 -28.57 -21.96 24.37
N PRO A 18 -28.59 -20.67 24.74
CA PRO A 18 -28.95 -19.62 23.81
C PRO A 18 -27.96 -19.62 22.64
N SER A 19 -28.50 -19.58 21.42
CA SER A 19 -27.72 -19.35 20.21
C SER A 19 -26.92 -18.04 20.35
N PRO A 20 -25.61 -18.00 20.04
CA PRO A 20 -24.93 -16.74 19.81
C PRO A 20 -25.41 -16.17 18.47
N SER A 21 -26.59 -15.56 18.47
CA SER A 21 -27.00 -14.66 17.39
C SER A 21 -26.03 -13.48 17.35
N ALA A 22 -25.66 -13.12 16.13
CA ALA A 22 -24.78 -12.02 15.76
C ALA A 22 -23.28 -12.31 15.92
N VAL A 23 -22.75 -13.12 14.99
CA VAL A 23 -21.53 -12.67 14.32
C VAL A 23 -21.86 -11.30 13.68
N PRO A 24 -21.25 -10.18 14.09
CA PRO A 24 -21.33 -9.00 13.24
C PRO A 24 -20.57 -9.35 11.97
N SER A 25 -21.31 -9.50 10.87
CA SER A 25 -20.77 -9.44 9.51
C SER A 25 -20.31 -8.01 9.22
N SER A 26 -19.37 -7.49 10.02
CA SER A 26 -18.58 -6.33 9.63
C SER A 26 -17.39 -6.88 8.85
N SER A 27 -17.64 -7.12 7.57
CA SER A 27 -16.60 -7.20 6.54
C SER A 27 -15.48 -6.21 6.88
N PRO A 28 -14.20 -6.58 6.75
CA PRO A 28 -13.13 -5.62 6.91
C PRO A 28 -13.43 -4.45 5.97
N PRO A 29 -13.36 -3.18 6.41
CA PRO A 29 -13.18 -2.12 5.45
C PRO A 29 -11.81 -2.38 4.84
N SER A 30 -11.80 -3.10 3.71
CA SER A 30 -10.77 -2.97 2.70
C SER A 30 -10.83 -1.52 2.26
N ALA A 31 -10.28 -0.64 3.09
CA ALA A 31 -9.81 0.66 2.72
C ALA A 31 -8.63 0.39 1.78
N HIS A 32 -8.96 -0.02 0.56
CA HIS A 32 -8.34 0.57 -0.60
C HIS A 32 -8.58 2.07 -0.39
N ARG A 33 -7.65 2.70 0.35
CA ARG A 33 -7.39 4.12 0.27
C ARG A 33 -7.13 4.32 -1.20
N ARG A 34 -8.22 4.55 -1.94
CA ARG A 34 -8.27 4.92 -3.32
C ARG A 34 -7.44 6.18 -3.28
N LEU A 35 -6.16 6.06 -3.64
CA LEU A 35 -5.34 7.21 -3.96
C LEU A 35 -6.19 7.87 -5.01
N ARG A 36 -6.93 8.93 -4.62
CA ARG A 36 -7.56 9.79 -5.60
C ARG A 36 -6.40 10.13 -6.52
N PRO A 37 -6.46 9.84 -7.84
CA PRO A 37 -5.50 10.41 -8.76
C PRO A 37 -5.45 11.87 -8.37
N THR A 38 -4.29 12.30 -7.86
CA THR A 38 -4.09 13.64 -7.34
C THR A 38 -4.72 14.59 -8.34
N GLU A 39 -5.65 15.42 -7.85
CA GLU A 39 -6.35 16.44 -8.61
C GLU A 39 -5.43 17.01 -9.68
N THR A 40 -5.90 16.91 -10.94
CA THR A 40 -5.30 17.45 -12.16
C THR A 40 -4.01 18.22 -11.89
N ALA A 41 -2.87 17.53 -11.90
CA ALA A 41 -1.59 18.21 -11.84
C ALA A 41 -1.52 19.11 -13.09
N GLU A 42 -1.45 20.43 -12.89
CA GLU A 42 -1.24 21.37 -13.97
C GLU A 42 -0.06 20.88 -14.81
N PRO A 43 -0.20 20.80 -16.15
CA PRO A 43 0.86 20.30 -16.99
C PRO A 43 2.11 21.15 -16.77
N LEU A 44 3.26 20.48 -16.62
CA LEU A 44 4.55 21.15 -16.58
C LEU A 44 4.67 22.05 -17.83
N SER A 45 5.34 23.19 -17.71
CA SER A 45 5.55 24.01 -18.88
C SER A 45 6.30 23.21 -19.96
N PRO A 46 5.92 23.33 -21.24
CA PRO A 46 6.50 22.52 -22.32
C PRO A 46 8.01 22.71 -22.45
N GLU A 47 8.52 23.88 -22.06
CA GLU A 47 9.95 24.17 -21.99
C GLU A 47 10.68 23.32 -20.95
N ILE A 48 10.12 23.20 -19.74
CA ILE A 48 10.70 22.38 -18.67
C ILE A 48 10.64 20.90 -19.02
N GLU A 49 9.55 20.45 -19.64
CA GLU A 49 9.44 19.08 -20.13
C GLU A 49 10.54 18.78 -21.16
N HIS A 50 10.74 19.68 -22.12
CA HIS A 50 11.78 19.52 -23.12
C HIS A 50 13.18 19.50 -22.49
N LEU A 51 13.48 20.44 -21.59
CA LEU A 51 14.76 20.49 -20.88
C LEU A 51 15.01 19.24 -20.03
N LEU A 52 13.99 18.71 -19.36
CA LEU A 52 14.10 17.47 -18.59
C LEU A 52 14.40 16.27 -19.49
N LEU A 53 13.68 16.16 -20.62
CA LEU A 53 13.92 15.09 -21.60
C LEU A 53 15.34 15.17 -22.17
N GLU A 54 15.81 16.36 -22.53
CA GLU A 54 17.19 16.59 -22.99
C GLU A 54 18.22 16.27 -21.89
N ALA A 55 17.96 16.66 -20.64
CA ALA A 55 18.84 16.36 -19.52
C ALA A 55 18.95 14.84 -19.28
N LEU A 56 17.86 14.09 -19.45
CA LEU A 56 17.87 12.63 -19.33
C LEU A 56 18.54 11.94 -20.53
N ARG A 57 18.49 12.54 -21.72
CA ARG A 57 19.11 11.96 -22.92
C ARG A 57 20.63 11.81 -22.72
N GLY A 58 21.11 10.59 -22.96
CA GLY A 58 22.53 10.26 -22.93
C GLY A 58 23.07 9.87 -21.55
N ILE A 59 22.31 10.01 -20.46
CA ILE A 59 22.73 9.49 -19.16
C ILE A 59 22.63 7.97 -19.18
N ARG A 60 23.77 7.26 -19.12
CA ARG A 60 23.77 5.80 -18.92
C ARG A 60 23.61 5.42 -17.46
N TYR A 61 24.26 6.16 -16.56
CA TYR A 61 24.15 6.01 -15.11
C TYR A 61 24.20 7.38 -14.48
N GLY A 62 23.17 7.77 -13.74
CA GLY A 62 23.09 9.12 -13.19
C GLY A 62 21.73 9.46 -12.63
N GLN A 63 21.51 10.75 -12.37
CA GLN A 63 20.24 11.29 -11.89
C GLN A 63 20.05 12.72 -12.41
N VAL A 64 18.80 13.12 -12.53
CA VAL A 64 18.41 14.52 -12.75
C VAL A 64 17.62 14.97 -11.53
N LEU A 65 18.01 16.10 -10.95
CA LEU A 65 17.36 16.70 -9.79
C LEU A 65 16.66 18.00 -10.22
N LEU A 66 15.36 18.09 -9.92
CA LEU A 66 14.55 19.28 -10.16
C LEU A 66 14.37 20.02 -8.84
N ILE A 67 14.63 21.33 -8.85
CA ILE A 67 14.42 22.20 -7.70
C ILE A 67 13.24 23.11 -8.02
N VAL A 68 12.22 23.04 -7.17
CA VAL A 68 10.97 23.78 -7.30
C VAL A 68 10.86 24.78 -6.16
N GLN A 69 10.57 26.03 -6.48
CA GLN A 69 10.29 27.10 -5.54
C GLN A 69 9.03 27.84 -6.01
N ASP A 70 8.12 28.15 -5.09
CA ASP A 70 6.85 28.83 -5.40
C ASP A 70 6.03 28.17 -6.51
N GLY A 71 6.06 26.84 -6.59
CA GLY A 71 5.35 26.06 -7.61
C GLY A 71 5.99 26.12 -9.01
N LYS A 72 7.17 26.71 -9.17
CA LYS A 72 7.91 26.79 -10.43
C LYS A 72 9.24 26.06 -10.32
N VAL A 73 9.61 25.34 -11.38
CA VAL A 73 10.97 24.78 -11.49
C VAL A 73 11.93 25.95 -11.69
N VAL A 74 12.89 26.09 -10.78
CA VAL A 74 13.91 27.14 -10.83
C VAL A 74 15.28 26.61 -11.24
N GLN A 75 15.53 25.31 -11.08
CA GLN A 75 16.81 24.70 -11.42
C GLN A 75 16.66 23.21 -11.77
N ILE A 76 17.52 22.75 -12.69
CA ILE A 76 17.64 21.36 -13.13
C ILE A 76 19.11 20.98 -13.07
N ASP A 77 19.46 20.04 -12.20
CA ASP A 77 20.82 19.52 -12.07
C ASP A 77 20.93 18.12 -12.68
N ARG A 78 21.83 17.97 -13.65
CA ARG A 78 22.17 16.67 -14.25
C ARG A 78 23.47 16.14 -13.65
N THR A 79 23.43 14.95 -13.07
CA THR A 79 24.62 14.24 -12.59
C THR A 79 24.80 12.93 -13.32
N GLU A 80 25.97 12.71 -13.91
CA GLU A 80 26.34 11.48 -14.60
C GLU A 80 27.50 10.78 -13.87
N LYS A 81 27.41 9.45 -13.73
CA LYS A 81 28.42 8.60 -13.11
C LYS A 81 29.09 7.76 -14.19
N VAL A 82 30.34 8.06 -14.48
CA VAL A 82 31.17 7.26 -15.39
C VAL A 82 31.97 6.25 -14.56
N ARG A 83 31.87 4.96 -14.91
CA ARG A 83 32.77 3.93 -14.39
C ARG A 83 33.91 3.76 -15.36
N ILE A 84 35.12 4.06 -14.91
CA ILE A 84 36.34 3.78 -15.67
C ILE A 84 36.77 2.37 -15.28
N ALA A 85 36.49 1.38 -16.13
CA ALA A 85 37.12 0.08 -16.00
C ALA A 85 38.55 0.23 -16.57
N HIS A 86 39.54 0.29 -15.69
CA HIS A 86 40.94 0.27 -16.09
C HIS A 86 41.26 -1.14 -16.62
N GLN A 87 41.76 -1.23 -17.85
CA GLN A 87 42.38 -2.44 -18.41
C GLN A 87 43.89 -2.36 -18.21
#